data_AF-A0A1J4YE04-F1
#
_entry.id   AF-A0A1J4YE04-F1
#
_cell.length_a   1.000
_cell.length_b   1.000
_cell.length_c   1.000
_cell.angle_alpha   90.00
_cell.angle_beta   90.00
_cell.angle_gamma   90.00
#
_symmetry.space_group_name_H-M   'P 1'
#
loop_
_entity.id
_entity.type
_entity.pdbx_description
1 polymer ?
#
loop_
_entity_poly.entity_id
_entity_poly.type
_entity_poly.pdbx_seq_one_letter_code
_entity_poly.pdbx_strand_id
1 'polypeptide(L)'
;MIENMEVTDLVLSGLVVFGILQLTWFSVMILRRGVPPQTIRQSMPPLLAIWVVMWPVYTDARWLTAGIAALAAVSLLAMTVRTPFWQQLRFAWSRQTENSKPAIYPTFRLLPLIHTLAALLIAALWFQAIPEFGFGLALCLCLAFPAAGWIDQLCEIRFGFLKLGFPAHPEQTLAGHLVLIVVSTFLLCWSLHVYHGTDWQTLFIATLIASMTASATRAIIPGQWNTPAAMITVGFVMWLL
;
A
#
# COMPACT_ATOMS: atom_id res chain seq x y z
N MET A 1 -31.42 5.65 15.17
CA MET A 1 -30.17 6.36 14.80
C MET A 1 -28.97 5.43 14.87
N ILE A 2 -28.74 4.73 15.99
CA ILE A 2 -27.70 3.69 16.13
C ILE A 2 -27.82 2.59 15.05
N GLU A 3 -29.04 2.11 14.79
CA GLU A 3 -29.32 1.09 13.77
C GLU A 3 -28.93 1.53 12.33
N ASN A 4 -29.06 2.82 12.01
CA ASN A 4 -28.67 3.35 10.68
C ASN A 4 -27.15 3.49 10.51
N MET A 5 -26.42 3.67 11.62
CA MET A 5 -24.95 3.77 11.60
C MET A 5 -24.33 2.40 11.32
N GLU A 6 -24.85 1.36 11.97
CA GLU A 6 -24.40 -0.03 11.71
C GLU A 6 -24.72 -0.51 10.30
N VAL A 7 -25.89 -0.13 9.75
CA VAL A 7 -26.26 -0.43 8.37
C VAL A 7 -25.31 0.23 7.37
N THR A 8 -24.85 1.46 7.64
CA THR A 8 -23.93 2.18 6.75
C THR A 8 -22.58 1.47 6.65
N ASP A 9 -21.98 1.10 7.80
CA ASP A 9 -20.70 0.40 7.84
C ASP A 9 -20.78 -0.99 7.20
N LEU A 10 -21.91 -1.68 7.37
CA LEU A 10 -22.18 -2.96 6.71
C LEU A 10 -22.25 -2.80 5.19
N VAL A 11 -22.97 -1.79 4.68
CA VAL A 11 -23.08 -1.51 3.25
C VAL A 11 -21.71 -1.17 2.65
N LEU A 12 -20.93 -0.32 3.33
CA LEU A 12 -19.57 0.03 2.90
C LEU A 12 -18.68 -1.22 2.86
N SER A 13 -18.74 -2.07 3.89
CA SER A 13 -18.00 -3.33 3.92
C SER A 13 -18.41 -4.27 2.79
N GLY A 14 -19.71 -4.36 2.49
CA GLY A 14 -20.24 -5.14 1.37
C GLY A 14 -19.72 -4.66 0.01
N LEU A 15 -19.69 -3.34 -0.22
CA LEU A 15 -19.11 -2.74 -1.43
C LEU A 15 -17.63 -3.06 -1.57
N VAL A 16 -16.87 -3.03 -0.47
CA VAL A 16 -15.45 -3.36 -0.47
C VAL A 16 -15.22 -4.84 -0.80
N VAL A 17 -15.98 -5.75 -0.20
CA VAL A 17 -15.91 -7.19 -0.51
C VAL A 17 -16.21 -7.43 -1.99
N PHE A 18 -17.24 -6.78 -2.53
CA PHE A 18 -17.56 -6.87 -3.96
C PHE A 18 -16.42 -6.33 -4.83
N GLY A 19 -15.82 -5.20 -4.46
CA GLY A 19 -14.65 -4.64 -5.13
C GLY A 19 -13.44 -5.57 -5.11
N ILE A 20 -13.19 -6.27 -4.00
CA ILE A 20 -12.11 -7.28 -3.89
C ILE A 20 -12.38 -8.45 -4.84
N LEU A 21 -13.63 -8.93 -4.94
CA LEU A 21 -14.00 -9.99 -5.89
C LEU A 21 -13.80 -9.54 -7.34
N GLN A 22 -14.18 -8.29 -7.67
CA GLN A 22 -13.90 -7.71 -8.99
C GLN A 22 -12.40 -7.64 -9.27
N LEU A 23 -11.60 -7.16 -8.32
CA LEU A 23 -10.14 -7.06 -8.42
C LEU A 23 -9.51 -8.44 -8.68
N THR A 24 -10.01 -9.46 -7.99
CA THR A 24 -9.61 -10.87 -8.16
C THR A 24 -9.86 -11.34 -9.58
N TRP A 25 -11.07 -11.10 -10.09
CA TRP A 25 -11.46 -11.49 -11.45
C TRP A 25 -10.66 -10.76 -12.52
N PHE A 26 -10.52 -9.43 -12.39
CA PHE A 26 -9.74 -8.61 -13.33
C PHE A 26 -8.28 -9.01 -13.35
N SER A 27 -7.67 -9.30 -12.19
CA SER A 27 -6.29 -9.76 -12.11
C SER A 27 -6.05 -11.00 -12.98
N VAL A 28 -6.96 -11.99 -12.92
CA VAL A 28 -6.87 -13.21 -13.73
C VAL A 28 -7.12 -12.92 -15.20
N MET A 29 -8.13 -12.12 -15.54
CA MET A 29 -8.44 -11.77 -16.94
C MET A 29 -7.29 -11.04 -17.62
N ILE A 30 -6.69 -10.07 -16.93
CA ILE A 30 -5.59 -9.25 -17.45
C ILE A 30 -4.31 -10.08 -17.57
N LEU A 31 -4.05 -10.98 -16.61
CA LEU A 31 -2.94 -11.94 -16.71
C LEU A 31 -3.09 -12.84 -17.94
N ARG A 32 -4.29 -13.34 -18.23
CA ARG A 32 -4.57 -14.16 -19.43
C ARG A 32 -4.35 -13.41 -20.74
N ARG A 33 -4.35 -12.06 -20.71
CA ARG A 33 -4.02 -11.21 -21.86
C ARG A 33 -2.52 -10.94 -21.98
N GLY A 34 -1.69 -11.55 -21.15
CA GLY A 34 -0.22 -11.45 -21.22
C GLY A 34 0.36 -10.26 -20.46
N VAL A 35 -0.43 -9.56 -19.64
CA VAL A 35 0.10 -8.47 -18.80
C VAL A 35 0.98 -9.07 -17.69
N PRO A 36 2.18 -8.51 -17.46
CA PRO A 36 3.11 -9.07 -16.48
C PRO A 36 2.56 -8.95 -15.04
N PRO A 37 2.77 -9.95 -14.18
CA PRO A 37 2.31 -9.94 -12.78
C PRO A 37 2.79 -8.74 -11.97
N GLN A 38 3.97 -8.19 -12.30
CA GLN A 38 4.49 -7.00 -11.63
C GLN A 38 3.58 -5.78 -11.83
N THR A 39 3.12 -5.54 -13.06
CA THR A 39 2.21 -4.43 -13.35
C THR A 39 0.88 -4.62 -12.63
N ILE A 40 0.32 -5.84 -12.66
CA ILE A 40 -0.93 -6.15 -11.93
C ILE A 40 -0.78 -5.79 -10.45
N ARG A 41 0.29 -6.25 -9.78
CA ARG A 41 0.54 -5.97 -8.36
C ARG A 41 0.71 -4.48 -8.06
N GLN A 42 1.43 -3.75 -8.91
CA GLN A 42 1.63 -2.31 -8.72
C GLN A 42 0.34 -1.50 -8.91
N SER A 43 -0.60 -2.01 -9.71
CA SER A 43 -1.92 -1.39 -9.90
C SER A 43 -2.90 -1.70 -8.76
N MET A 44 -2.64 -2.69 -7.89
CA MET A 44 -3.57 -3.04 -6.81
C MET A 44 -3.68 -1.96 -5.72
N PRO A 45 -2.59 -1.44 -5.12
CA PRO A 45 -2.72 -0.42 -4.07
C PRO A 45 -3.45 0.85 -4.53
N PRO A 46 -3.24 1.39 -5.75
CA PRO A 46 -4.03 2.52 -6.24
C PRO A 46 -5.53 2.23 -6.33
N LEU A 47 -5.93 1.01 -6.72
CA LEU A 47 -7.35 0.63 -6.74
C LEU A 47 -7.93 0.54 -5.31
N LEU A 48 -7.13 0.12 -4.34
CA LEU A 48 -7.53 0.14 -2.93
C LEU A 48 -7.64 1.56 -2.36
N ALA A 49 -7.09 2.58 -3.02
CA ALA A 49 -7.25 3.98 -2.60
C ALA A 49 -8.73 4.39 -2.53
N ILE A 50 -9.58 3.83 -3.40
CA ILE A 50 -11.03 4.08 -3.39
C ILE A 50 -11.62 3.66 -2.05
N TRP A 51 -11.22 2.50 -1.53
CA TRP A 51 -11.64 2.03 -0.21
C TRP A 51 -11.04 2.90 0.91
N VAL A 52 -9.75 3.25 0.82
CA VAL A 52 -9.09 4.09 1.83
C VAL A 52 -9.77 5.45 1.96
N VAL A 53 -10.14 6.11 0.86
CA VAL A 53 -10.85 7.40 0.88
C VAL A 53 -12.20 7.30 1.59
N MET A 54 -12.82 6.12 1.65
CA MET A 54 -14.05 5.90 2.40
C MET A 54 -13.83 5.63 3.90
N TRP A 55 -12.59 5.47 4.38
CA TRP A 55 -12.31 5.18 5.80
C TRP A 55 -12.92 6.20 6.77
N PRO A 56 -12.85 7.53 6.54
CA PRO A 56 -13.47 8.52 7.42
C PRO A 56 -15.00 8.43 7.50
N VAL A 57 -15.64 7.70 6.58
CA VAL A 57 -17.10 7.52 6.55
C VAL A 57 -17.54 6.40 7.51
N TYR A 58 -16.63 5.49 7.88
CA TYR A 58 -16.96 4.41 8.81
C TYR A 58 -17.22 4.97 10.21
N THR A 59 -18.31 4.52 10.83
CA THR A 59 -18.63 4.89 12.21
C THR A 59 -17.78 4.08 13.19
N ASP A 60 -17.67 2.77 12.99
CA ASP A 60 -16.78 1.89 13.75
C ASP A 60 -15.61 1.41 12.88
N ALA A 61 -14.42 1.91 13.19
CA ALA A 61 -13.16 1.56 12.53
C ALA A 61 -12.81 0.06 12.58
N ARG A 62 -13.46 -0.72 13.46
CA ARG A 62 -13.30 -2.19 13.48
C ARG A 62 -13.79 -2.82 12.18
N TRP A 63 -14.76 -2.23 11.48
CA TRP A 63 -15.23 -2.73 10.18
C TRP A 63 -14.18 -2.71 9.09
N LEU A 64 -13.15 -1.86 9.21
CA LEU A 64 -12.00 -1.88 8.30
C LEU A 64 -11.30 -3.25 8.30
N THR A 65 -11.32 -3.95 9.45
CA THR A 65 -10.74 -5.30 9.55
C THR A 65 -11.49 -6.32 8.69
N ALA A 66 -12.77 -6.12 8.42
CA ALA A 66 -13.54 -7.00 7.54
C ALA A 66 -13.04 -6.94 6.09
N GLY A 67 -12.70 -5.74 5.60
CA GLY A 67 -12.08 -5.55 4.29
C GLY A 67 -10.70 -6.22 4.18
N ILE A 68 -9.87 -6.06 5.21
CA ILE A 68 -8.55 -6.72 5.30
C ILE A 68 -8.71 -8.24 5.37
N ALA A 69 -9.64 -8.74 6.19
CA ALA A 69 -9.93 -10.15 6.35
C ALA A 69 -10.44 -10.77 5.05
N ALA A 70 -11.30 -10.06 4.30
CA ALA A 70 -11.77 -10.51 2.99
C ALA A 70 -10.61 -10.63 1.99
N LEU A 71 -9.73 -9.62 1.91
CA LEU A 71 -8.56 -9.67 1.04
C LEU A 71 -7.61 -10.82 1.44
N ALA A 72 -7.38 -11.00 2.74
CA ALA A 72 -6.58 -12.09 3.28
C ALA A 72 -7.19 -13.47 2.97
N ALA A 73 -8.51 -13.61 3.09
CA ALA A 73 -9.23 -14.84 2.76
C ALA A 73 -9.10 -15.19 1.28
N VAL A 74 -9.22 -14.22 0.37
CA VAL A 74 -9.00 -14.45 -1.06
C VAL A 74 -7.55 -14.83 -1.36
N SER A 75 -6.56 -14.17 -0.74
CA SER A 75 -5.15 -14.57 -0.85
C SER A 75 -4.90 -16.00 -0.34
N LEU A 76 -5.57 -16.40 0.74
CA LEU A 76 -5.49 -17.75 1.29
C LEU A 76 -6.14 -18.77 0.35
N LEU A 77 -7.30 -18.47 -0.20
CA LEU A 77 -7.97 -19.30 -1.23
C LEU A 77 -7.10 -19.48 -2.46
N ALA A 78 -6.38 -18.45 -2.90
CA ALA A 78 -5.42 -18.53 -4.00
C ALA A 78 -4.28 -19.52 -3.72
N MET A 79 -3.89 -19.71 -2.46
CA MET A 79 -2.86 -20.67 -2.07
C MET A 79 -3.39 -22.10 -1.92
N THR A 80 -4.60 -22.26 -1.37
CA THR A 80 -5.15 -23.56 -0.99
C THR A 80 -5.86 -24.25 -2.15
N VAL A 81 -6.60 -23.50 -2.95
CA VAL A 81 -7.44 -24.05 -4.03
C VAL A 81 -6.61 -24.23 -5.30
N ARG A 82 -6.63 -25.44 -5.87
CA ARG A 82 -5.79 -25.82 -7.02
C ARG A 82 -6.48 -25.76 -8.38
N THR A 83 -7.56 -25.00 -8.54
CA THR A 83 -8.22 -24.84 -9.85
C THR A 83 -7.45 -23.82 -10.72
N PRO A 84 -7.59 -23.84 -12.06
CA PRO A 84 -6.80 -22.97 -12.95
C PRO A 84 -6.99 -21.48 -12.67
N PHE A 85 -8.19 -21.07 -12.23
CA PHE A 85 -8.46 -19.70 -11.83
C PHE A 85 -7.58 -19.26 -10.64
N TRP A 86 -7.60 -20.03 -9.55
CA TRP A 86 -6.86 -19.70 -8.32
C TRP A 86 -5.34 -19.80 -8.51
N GLN A 87 -4.86 -20.73 -9.35
CA GLN A 87 -3.44 -20.81 -9.69
C GLN A 87 -2.96 -19.57 -10.46
N GLN A 88 -3.75 -19.09 -11.42
CA GLN A 88 -3.47 -17.86 -12.15
C GLN A 88 -3.52 -16.64 -11.24
N LEU A 89 -4.49 -16.58 -10.33
CA LEU A 89 -4.57 -15.52 -9.34
C LEU A 89 -3.35 -15.51 -8.42
N ARG A 90 -2.97 -16.69 -7.88
CA ARG A 90 -1.77 -16.86 -7.08
C ARG A 90 -0.55 -16.36 -7.83
N PHE A 91 -0.40 -16.73 -9.10
CA PHE A 91 0.71 -16.26 -9.92
C PHE A 91 0.68 -14.73 -10.09
N ALA A 92 -0.47 -14.14 -10.44
CA ALA A 92 -0.65 -12.69 -10.59
C ALA A 92 -0.30 -11.91 -9.31
N TRP A 93 -0.66 -12.43 -8.14
CA TRP A 93 -0.51 -11.75 -6.85
C TRP A 93 0.78 -12.11 -6.11
N SER A 94 1.44 -13.20 -6.47
CA SER A 94 2.70 -13.63 -5.88
C SER A 94 3.89 -12.83 -6.41
N ARG A 95 4.97 -12.81 -5.63
CA ARG A 95 6.25 -12.27 -6.09
C ARG A 95 6.92 -13.28 -7.02
N GLN A 96 6.98 -12.95 -8.31
CA GLN A 96 7.79 -13.70 -9.26
C GLN A 96 9.27 -13.32 -9.09
N THR A 97 10.10 -14.32 -8.80
CA THR A 97 11.56 -14.22 -8.60
C THR A 97 12.37 -14.65 -9.82
N GLU A 98 11.75 -15.06 -10.91
CA GLU A 98 12.45 -15.83 -11.95
C GLU A 98 13.47 -15.04 -12.80
N ASN A 99 13.38 -13.70 -12.88
CA ASN A 99 14.27 -12.90 -13.74
C ASN A 99 15.10 -11.84 -13.01
N SER A 100 15.04 -11.78 -11.69
CA SER A 100 15.85 -10.82 -10.91
C SER A 100 17.19 -11.47 -10.56
N LYS A 101 18.30 -10.75 -10.79
CA LYS A 101 19.64 -11.12 -10.28
C LYS A 101 19.51 -11.63 -8.84
N PRO A 102 20.31 -12.63 -8.40
CA PRO A 102 20.18 -13.20 -7.07
C PRO A 102 20.19 -12.07 -6.04
N ALA A 103 19.04 -11.85 -5.42
CA ALA A 103 18.93 -10.89 -4.34
C ALA A 103 19.83 -11.38 -3.21
N ILE A 104 20.58 -10.47 -2.58
CA ILE A 104 21.51 -10.76 -1.48
C ILE A 104 20.79 -11.51 -0.33
N TYR A 105 19.47 -11.37 -0.23
CA TYR A 105 18.64 -11.97 0.80
C TYR A 105 17.73 -13.09 0.26
N PRO A 106 17.66 -14.24 0.96
CA PRO A 106 16.79 -15.36 0.56
C PRO A 106 15.31 -14.94 0.58
N THR A 107 14.58 -15.33 -0.46
CA THR A 107 13.15 -15.00 -0.59
C THR A 107 12.30 -16.18 -0.13
N PHE A 108 11.54 -16.02 0.94
CA PHE A 108 10.59 -17.03 1.42
C PHE A 108 9.32 -17.05 0.55
N ARG A 109 8.74 -18.24 0.33
CA ARG A 109 7.43 -18.41 -0.31
C ARG A 109 6.34 -17.96 0.66
N LEU A 110 6.05 -16.67 0.66
CA LEU A 110 5.02 -16.07 1.51
C LEU A 110 3.64 -16.03 0.82
N LEU A 111 2.60 -15.76 1.61
CA LEU A 111 1.25 -15.51 1.14
C LEU A 111 1.23 -14.39 0.07
N PRO A 112 0.47 -14.53 -1.02
CA PRO A 112 0.28 -13.44 -1.98
C PRO A 112 -0.19 -12.17 -1.27
N LEU A 113 0.38 -11.02 -1.66
CA LEU A 113 0.07 -9.71 -1.09
C LEU A 113 0.36 -9.54 0.41
N ILE A 114 1.13 -10.43 1.04
CA ILE A 114 1.41 -10.35 2.49
C ILE A 114 1.93 -8.98 2.91
N HIS A 115 2.79 -8.35 2.10
CA HIS A 115 3.37 -7.04 2.41
C HIS A 115 2.33 -5.93 2.37
N THR A 116 1.42 -5.98 1.39
CA THR A 116 0.30 -5.03 1.28
C THR A 116 -0.71 -5.24 2.41
N LEU A 117 -1.03 -6.50 2.73
CA LEU A 117 -1.90 -6.85 3.87
C LEU A 117 -1.30 -6.36 5.19
N ALA A 118 -0.01 -6.59 5.41
CA ALA A 118 0.69 -6.12 6.61
C ALA A 118 0.68 -4.58 6.70
N ALA A 119 0.99 -3.90 5.60
CA ALA A 119 0.99 -2.43 5.55
C ALA A 119 -0.41 -1.84 5.79
N LEU A 120 -1.46 -2.43 5.18
CA LEU A 120 -2.86 -2.04 5.41
C LEU A 120 -3.27 -2.29 6.86
N LEU A 121 -2.87 -3.43 7.44
CA LEU A 121 -3.16 -3.75 8.83
C LEU A 121 -2.50 -2.73 9.77
N ILE A 122 -1.23 -2.39 9.55
CA ILE A 122 -0.53 -1.37 10.33
C ILE A 122 -1.24 -0.02 10.21
N ALA A 123 -1.62 0.39 9.00
CA ALA A 123 -2.36 1.63 8.78
C ALA A 123 -3.74 1.61 9.45
N ALA A 124 -4.45 0.49 9.41
CA ALA A 124 -5.75 0.33 10.09
C ALA A 124 -5.61 0.33 11.62
N LEU A 125 -4.55 -0.25 12.17
CA LEU A 125 -4.25 -0.18 13.61
C LEU A 125 -3.96 1.26 14.03
N TRP A 126 -3.16 2.00 13.23
CA TRP A 126 -2.99 3.43 13.43
C TRP A 126 -4.30 4.18 13.31
N PHE A 127 -5.18 3.85 12.36
CA PHE A 127 -6.47 4.51 12.18
C PHE A 127 -7.40 4.31 13.39
N GLN A 128 -7.38 3.11 13.98
CA GLN A 128 -8.14 2.81 15.19
C GLN A 128 -7.62 3.59 16.41
N ALA A 129 -6.31 3.87 16.48
CA ALA A 129 -5.71 4.63 17.57
C ALA A 129 -5.82 6.15 17.35
N ILE A 130 -5.47 6.61 16.14
CA ILE A 130 -5.39 8.00 15.70
C ILE A 130 -5.83 8.04 14.21
N PRO A 131 -7.11 8.34 13.92
CA PRO A 131 -7.70 8.27 12.58
C PRO A 131 -6.90 9.03 11.52
N GLU A 132 -6.41 10.22 11.85
CA GLU A 132 -5.64 11.06 10.93
C GLU A 132 -4.36 10.40 10.43
N PHE A 133 -3.68 9.65 11.30
CA PHE A 133 -2.41 9.04 10.98
C PHE A 133 -2.66 7.81 10.12
N GLY A 134 -3.57 6.93 10.56
CA GLY A 134 -3.90 5.73 9.79
C GLY A 134 -4.44 6.03 8.40
N PHE A 135 -5.26 7.07 8.25
CA PHE A 135 -5.80 7.49 6.97
C PHE A 135 -4.68 7.97 6.04
N GLY A 136 -3.80 8.85 6.52
CA GLY A 136 -2.67 9.37 5.76
C GLY A 136 -1.68 8.26 5.35
N LEU A 137 -1.37 7.34 6.27
CA LEU A 137 -0.52 6.17 6.00
C LEU A 137 -1.11 5.27 4.93
N ALA A 138 -2.41 4.96 5.03
CA ALA A 138 -3.11 4.14 4.04
C ALA A 138 -3.11 4.80 2.65
N LEU A 139 -3.29 6.13 2.57
CA LEU A 139 -3.17 6.86 1.30
C LEU A 139 -1.75 6.82 0.73
N CYS A 140 -0.73 6.98 1.58
CA CYS A 140 0.67 6.87 1.16
C CYS A 140 0.97 5.48 0.58
N LEU A 141 0.49 4.42 1.24
CA LEU A 141 0.59 3.06 0.74
C LEU A 141 -0.07 2.90 -0.63
N CYS A 142 -1.27 3.45 -0.80
CA CYS A 142 -2.06 3.30 -2.01
C CYS A 142 -1.58 4.17 -3.18
N LEU A 143 -0.98 5.33 -2.92
CA LEU A 143 -0.65 6.32 -3.96
C LEU A 143 0.84 6.64 -4.03
N ALA A 144 1.47 6.98 -2.89
CA ALA A 144 2.86 7.44 -2.88
C ALA A 144 3.87 6.33 -3.22
N PHE A 145 3.71 5.13 -2.65
CA PHE A 145 4.58 3.98 -2.94
C PHE A 145 4.48 3.52 -4.41
N PRO A 146 3.28 3.32 -4.98
CA PRO A 146 3.13 3.01 -6.40
C PRO A 146 3.65 4.11 -7.31
N ALA A 147 3.40 5.39 -7.01
CA ALA A 147 3.90 6.50 -7.80
C ALA A 147 5.43 6.51 -7.85
N ALA A 148 6.10 6.32 -6.72
CA ALA A 148 7.55 6.21 -6.65
C ALA A 148 8.08 5.02 -7.47
N GLY A 149 7.41 3.86 -7.39
CA GLY A 149 7.76 2.67 -8.17
C GLY A 149 7.58 2.84 -9.69
N TRP A 150 6.53 3.53 -10.13
CA TRP A 150 6.34 3.86 -11.54
C TRP A 150 7.39 4.84 -12.05
N ILE A 151 7.78 5.82 -11.23
CA ILE A 151 8.84 6.77 -11.59
C ILE A 151 10.18 6.04 -11.70
N ASP A 152 10.51 5.13 -10.79
CA ASP A 152 11.74 4.32 -10.91
C ASP A 152 11.78 3.53 -12.22
N GLN A 153 10.66 2.89 -12.61
CA GLN A 153 10.55 2.17 -13.89
C GLN A 153 10.65 3.10 -15.11
N LEU A 154 9.96 4.24 -15.07
CA LEU A 154 9.96 5.22 -16.16
C LEU A 154 11.35 5.86 -16.35
N CYS A 155 12.06 6.08 -15.25
CA CYS A 155 13.43 6.61 -15.26
C CYS A 155 14.42 5.63 -15.89
N GLU A 156 14.27 4.33 -15.61
CA GLU A 156 15.09 3.29 -16.24
C GLU A 156 14.90 3.21 -17.76
N ILE A 157 13.68 3.43 -18.24
CA ILE A 157 13.35 3.30 -19.67
C ILE A 157 13.76 4.54 -20.48
N ARG A 158 13.60 5.75 -19.94
CA ARG A 158 13.53 6.96 -20.78
C ARG A 158 14.51 8.08 -20.44
N PHE A 159 14.97 8.20 -19.20
CA PHE A 159 15.63 9.43 -18.73
C PHE A 159 17.01 9.24 -18.09
N GLY A 160 17.43 8.00 -17.79
CA GLY A 160 18.78 7.74 -17.27
C GLY A 160 19.08 8.46 -15.95
N PHE A 161 18.06 8.72 -15.12
CA PHE A 161 18.25 9.36 -13.81
C PHE A 161 19.19 8.56 -12.91
N LEU A 162 19.83 9.26 -11.97
CA LEU A 162 20.78 8.70 -11.02
C LEU A 162 20.13 7.56 -10.20
N LYS A 163 20.56 6.32 -10.46
CA LYS A 163 20.30 5.17 -9.59
C LYS A 163 21.13 5.37 -8.32
N LEU A 164 20.47 5.30 -7.16
CA LEU A 164 21.14 5.50 -5.87
C LEU A 164 21.97 4.27 -5.46
N GLY A 165 21.70 3.11 -6.06
CA GLY A 165 22.51 1.91 -5.87
C GLY A 165 22.48 1.36 -4.44
N PHE A 166 21.38 1.58 -3.71
CA PHE A 166 21.26 1.06 -2.35
C PHE A 166 21.40 -0.46 -2.34
N PRO A 167 22.18 -1.06 -1.41
CA PRO A 167 22.42 -2.50 -1.39
C PRO A 167 21.14 -3.35 -1.32
N ALA A 168 20.10 -2.82 -0.65
CA ALA A 168 18.81 -3.48 -0.49
C ALA A 168 17.87 -3.31 -1.70
N HIS A 169 18.05 -2.25 -2.50
CA HIS A 169 17.18 -1.84 -3.62
C HIS A 169 17.98 -1.10 -4.70
N PRO A 170 18.81 -1.80 -5.49
CA PRO A 170 19.70 -1.17 -6.47
C PRO A 170 18.95 -0.44 -7.61
N GLU A 171 17.67 -0.75 -7.81
CA GLU A 171 16.80 -0.14 -8.81
C GLU A 171 16.23 1.24 -8.42
N GLN A 172 16.35 1.64 -7.15
CA GLN A 172 15.79 2.91 -6.69
C GLN A 172 16.53 4.12 -7.29
N THR A 173 15.75 5.08 -7.78
CA THR A 173 16.26 6.31 -8.38
C THR A 173 16.06 7.51 -7.44
N LEU A 174 16.89 8.53 -7.59
CA LEU A 174 16.70 9.80 -6.87
C LEU A 174 15.31 10.39 -7.12
N ALA A 175 14.83 10.32 -8.37
CA ALA A 175 13.50 10.81 -8.74
C ALA A 175 12.39 10.05 -8.00
N GLY A 176 12.47 8.72 -7.88
CA GLY A 176 11.53 7.92 -7.12
C GLY A 176 11.50 8.29 -5.63
N HIS A 177 12.65 8.58 -5.03
CA HIS A 177 12.73 9.06 -3.64
C HIS A 177 12.09 10.44 -3.45
N LEU A 178 12.38 11.38 -4.35
CA LEU A 178 11.79 12.72 -4.30
C LEU A 178 10.27 12.66 -4.47
N VAL A 179 9.78 11.85 -5.41
CA VAL A 179 8.34 11.65 -5.60
C VAL A 179 7.69 11.04 -4.37
N LEU A 180 8.32 10.03 -3.75
CA LEU A 180 7.80 9.44 -2.51
C LEU A 180 7.69 10.51 -1.40
N ILE A 181 8.73 11.31 -1.20
CA ILE A 181 8.77 12.37 -0.18
C ILE A 181 7.66 13.39 -0.44
N VAL A 182 7.59 13.94 -1.65
CA VAL A 182 6.63 14.99 -2.02
C VAL A 182 5.19 14.50 -1.89
N VAL A 183 4.88 13.33 -2.47
CA VAL A 183 3.52 12.78 -2.46
C VAL A 183 3.12 12.36 -1.04
N SER A 184 4.02 11.75 -0.26
CA SER A 184 3.71 11.37 1.12
C SER A 184 3.52 12.60 2.01
N THR A 185 4.37 13.63 1.89
CA THR A 185 4.22 14.89 2.62
C THR A 185 2.85 15.50 2.35
N PHE A 186 2.46 15.60 1.07
CA PHE A 186 1.16 16.14 0.69
C PHE A 186 0.00 15.34 1.27
N LEU A 187 0.01 14.00 1.13
CA LEU A 187 -1.08 13.14 1.59
C LEU A 187 -1.20 13.11 3.12
N LEU A 188 -0.08 13.05 3.84
CA LEU A 188 -0.07 13.12 5.30
C LEU A 188 -0.54 14.50 5.79
N CYS A 189 -0.06 15.58 5.18
CA CYS A 189 -0.47 16.94 5.53
C CYS A 189 -1.96 17.14 5.27
N TRP A 190 -2.46 16.65 4.13
CA TRP A 190 -3.89 16.70 3.81
C TRP A 190 -4.71 15.89 4.81
N SER A 191 -4.27 14.68 5.15
CA SER A 191 -4.94 13.84 6.15
C SER A 191 -5.06 14.54 7.50
N LEU A 192 -3.99 15.15 8.00
CA LEU A 192 -4.02 15.92 9.26
C LEU A 192 -4.93 17.14 9.16
N HIS A 193 -4.87 17.86 8.05
CA HIS A 193 -5.65 19.08 7.84
C HIS A 193 -7.16 18.80 7.83
N VAL A 194 -7.59 17.68 7.21
CA VAL A 194 -8.99 17.26 7.16
C VAL A 194 -9.61 17.08 8.55
N TYR A 195 -8.81 16.66 9.54
CA TYR A 195 -9.31 16.34 10.88
C TYR A 195 -9.06 17.45 11.92
N HIS A 196 -7.92 18.13 11.88
CA HIS A 196 -7.52 19.07 12.94
C HIS A 196 -7.61 20.55 12.55
N GLY A 197 -7.78 20.89 11.26
CA GLY A 197 -7.86 22.28 10.81
C GLY A 197 -6.66 23.16 11.21
N THR A 198 -5.52 22.54 11.52
CA THR A 198 -4.32 23.21 12.06
C THR A 198 -3.60 24.04 11.00
N ASP A 199 -2.72 24.95 11.45
CA ASP A 199 -1.88 25.75 10.57
C ASP A 199 -1.01 24.86 9.67
N TRP A 200 -1.10 25.11 8.37
CA TRP A 200 -0.55 24.25 7.33
C TRP A 200 0.98 24.20 7.36
N GLN A 201 1.65 25.25 7.85
CA GLN A 201 3.11 25.32 7.87
C GLN A 201 3.74 24.30 8.81
N THR A 202 3.25 24.22 10.05
CA THR A 202 3.76 23.27 11.05
C THR A 202 3.46 21.83 10.63
N LEU A 203 2.25 21.58 10.10
CA LEU A 203 1.89 20.27 9.55
C LEU A 203 2.80 19.88 8.39
N PHE A 204 3.11 20.81 7.50
CA PHE A 204 3.99 20.55 6.36
C PHE A 204 5.41 20.16 6.80
N ILE A 205 5.98 20.86 7.79
CA ILE A 205 7.31 20.53 8.33
C ILE A 205 7.30 19.14 8.98
N ALA A 206 6.33 18.85 9.84
CA ALA A 206 6.24 17.57 10.53
C ALA A 206 6.06 16.39 9.54
N THR A 207 5.19 16.56 8.56
CA THR A 207 4.93 15.54 7.54
C THR A 207 6.07 15.38 6.55
N LEU A 208 6.85 16.44 6.30
CA LEU A 208 8.09 16.35 5.54
C LEU A 208 9.11 15.48 6.27
N ILE A 209 9.33 15.69 7.57
CA ILE A 209 10.22 14.86 8.39
C ILE A 209 9.77 13.39 8.34
N ALA A 210 8.48 13.13 8.55
CA ALA A 210 7.91 11.78 8.49
C ALA A 210 8.10 11.14 7.11
N SER A 211 7.92 11.89 6.01
CA SER A 211 8.13 11.39 4.65
C SER A 211 9.61 11.07 4.34
N MET A 212 10.54 11.83 4.92
CA MET A 212 11.98 11.52 4.83
C MET A 212 12.29 10.21 5.56
N THR A 213 11.64 9.92 6.69
CA THR A 213 11.72 8.62 7.36
C THR A 213 11.18 7.49 6.49
N ALA A 214 10.06 7.71 5.78
CA ALA A 214 9.53 6.74 4.81
C ALA A 214 10.55 6.41 3.71
N SER A 215 11.17 7.46 3.17
CA SER A 215 12.21 7.39 2.13
C SER A 215 13.47 6.65 2.62
N ALA A 216 13.94 6.94 3.83
CA ALA A 216 15.07 6.23 4.44
C ALA A 216 14.73 4.75 4.71
N THR A 217 13.55 4.47 5.25
CA THR A 217 13.09 3.09 5.49
C THR A 217 13.00 2.30 4.20
N ARG A 218 12.53 2.94 3.12
CA ARG A 218 12.48 2.38 1.77
C ARG A 218 13.86 1.98 1.23
N ALA A 219 14.92 2.73 1.57
CA ALA A 219 16.28 2.45 1.15
C ALA A 219 16.97 1.34 1.97
N ILE A 220 16.70 1.28 3.27
CA ILE A 220 17.43 0.42 4.22
C ILE A 220 16.81 -0.99 4.31
N ILE A 221 15.49 -1.09 4.34
CA ILE A 221 14.81 -2.37 4.61
C ILE A 221 14.75 -3.21 3.34
N PRO A 222 15.24 -4.47 3.35
CA PRO A 222 15.32 -5.28 2.15
C PRO A 222 13.96 -5.77 1.64
N GLY A 223 13.83 -5.82 0.31
CA GLY A 223 12.66 -6.37 -0.37
C GLY A 223 11.37 -5.60 -0.06
N GLN A 224 10.22 -6.26 -0.24
CA GLN A 224 8.91 -5.63 -0.09
C GLN A 224 8.48 -5.37 1.37
N TRP A 225 9.31 -5.75 2.35
CA TRP A 225 9.10 -5.43 3.76
C TRP A 225 9.36 -3.95 4.08
N ASN A 226 9.97 -3.22 3.15
CA ASN A 226 10.19 -1.80 3.28
C ASN A 226 8.89 -1.00 3.40
N THR A 227 7.81 -1.40 2.73
CA THR A 227 6.51 -0.74 2.79
C THR A 227 5.86 -0.86 4.17
N PRO A 228 5.62 -2.07 4.74
CA PRO A 228 5.08 -2.17 6.09
C PRO A 228 6.02 -1.55 7.15
N ALA A 229 7.34 -1.72 7.01
CA ALA A 229 8.28 -1.06 7.90
C ALA A 229 8.15 0.47 7.85
N ALA A 230 7.99 1.04 6.66
CA ALA A 230 7.78 2.47 6.50
C ALA A 230 6.45 2.93 7.13
N MET A 231 5.37 2.13 7.05
CA MET A 231 4.12 2.48 7.73
C MET A 231 4.29 2.56 9.25
N ILE A 232 5.06 1.64 9.85
CA ILE A 232 5.36 1.65 11.28
C ILE A 232 6.20 2.89 11.63
N THR A 233 7.29 3.13 10.91
CA THR A 233 8.24 4.20 11.24
C THR A 233 7.64 5.58 11.01
N VAL A 234 6.90 5.78 9.93
CA VAL A 234 6.21 7.05 9.65
C VAL A 234 5.15 7.33 10.70
N GLY A 235 4.30 6.34 11.02
CA GLY A 235 3.28 6.50 12.06
C GLY A 235 3.90 6.83 13.42
N PHE A 236 5.00 6.16 13.77
CA PHE A 236 5.73 6.44 15.01
C PHE A 236 6.36 7.84 15.03
N VAL A 237 6.98 8.28 13.94
CA VAL A 237 7.54 9.64 13.85
C VAL A 237 6.45 10.69 13.93
N MET A 238 5.32 10.50 13.24
CA MET A 238 4.17 11.41 13.35
C MET A 238 3.59 11.46 14.76
N TRP A 239 3.65 10.37 15.52
CA TRP A 239 3.20 10.34 16.91
C TRP A 239 4.15 11.06 17.88
N LEU A 240 5.44 11.15 17.55
CA LEU A 240 6.42 11.85 18.38
C LEU A 240 6.46 13.37 18.14
N LEU A 241 6.00 13.82 16.96
CA LEU A 241 6.00 15.23 16.53
C LEU A 241 4.69 15.93 16.92
#